data_AF-A0AA45BUF4-F1
#
_entry.id   AF-A0AA45BUF4-F1
#
_cell.length_a   1.000
_cell.length_b   1.000
_cell.length_c   1.000
_cell.angle_alpha   90.00
_cell.angle_beta   90.00
_cell.angle_gamma   90.00
#
_symmetry.space_group_name_H-M   'P 1'
#
loop_
_entity.id
_entity.type
_entity.pdbx_description
1 polymer ?
#
loop_
_entity_poly.entity_id
_entity_poly.type
_entity_poly.pdbx_seq_one_letter_code
_entity_poly.pdbx_strand_id
1 'polypeptide(L)'
;EPTERHRAIVNDYIQLTEPERRETLIVAGTNEARREINRMVRESLDLTGKGREFETLTRVDLTQAQRRFAPSYQPGMVIQPEKDYQKAGLTRGETYRVKEALPGNALVLQRQDGTTTTINPRKATQLSVYHLERAELSIGDTVRINRNDPGRDLTNGDRMRVAGVIGGTVKLESVEQRDGRPARALELPVNKPLHLEHAYASTVHSSQGVTKDRVLIALDTKSRTTSMNLYYVAISRARQEARVYTNNRGELPAAIARRFDKTTALGLERNRNTKRDRQALQRNGAADGKAIKPPAHKSPELTKKPPTPRQPRQYGRFQ
;
A
#
# COMPACT_ATOMS: atom_id res chain seq x y z
N GLU A 1 5.58 -7.07 -23.47
CA GLU A 1 4.24 -6.90 -22.84
C GLU A 1 4.29 -6.97 -21.31
N PRO A 2 3.33 -6.38 -20.55
CA PRO A 2 3.30 -6.43 -19.08
C PRO A 2 3.40 -7.85 -18.51
N THR A 3 2.73 -8.80 -19.16
CA THR A 3 2.69 -10.22 -18.75
C THR A 3 4.06 -10.90 -18.86
N GLU A 4 4.88 -10.57 -19.87
CA GLU A 4 6.22 -11.16 -20.02
C GLU A 4 7.17 -10.69 -18.92
N ARG A 5 7.11 -9.40 -18.57
CA ARG A 5 7.89 -8.83 -17.47
C ARG A 5 7.54 -9.51 -16.14
N HIS A 6 6.26 -9.70 -15.87
CA HIS A 6 5.80 -10.38 -14.64
C HIS A 6 6.21 -11.85 -14.64
N ARG A 7 6.12 -12.56 -15.77
CA ARG A 7 6.65 -13.94 -15.89
C ARG A 7 8.13 -14.03 -15.62
N ALA A 8 8.95 -13.10 -16.13
CA ALA A 8 10.39 -13.09 -15.88
C ALA A 8 10.69 -12.99 -14.37
N ILE A 9 9.99 -12.10 -13.66
CA ILE A 9 10.10 -11.98 -12.19
C ILE A 9 9.73 -13.28 -11.49
N VAL A 10 8.61 -13.89 -11.91
CA VAL A 10 8.09 -15.12 -11.31
C VAL A 10 9.08 -16.28 -11.53
N ASN A 11 9.62 -16.42 -12.74
CA ASN A 11 10.61 -17.44 -13.08
C ASN A 11 11.87 -17.31 -12.21
N ASP A 12 12.41 -16.10 -12.06
CA ASP A 12 13.55 -15.85 -11.19
C ASP A 12 13.23 -16.13 -9.71
N TYR A 13 11.98 -15.89 -9.28
CA TYR A 13 11.55 -16.13 -7.90
C TYR A 13 11.35 -17.62 -7.58
N ILE A 14 10.76 -18.40 -8.48
CA ILE A 14 10.48 -19.83 -8.23
C ILE A 14 11.73 -20.70 -8.32
N GLN A 15 12.79 -20.23 -8.97
CA GLN A 15 14.11 -20.90 -8.97
C GLN A 15 14.80 -20.85 -7.60
N LEU A 16 14.30 -20.01 -6.68
CA LEU A 16 14.88 -19.84 -5.35
C LEU A 16 14.40 -20.90 -4.38
N THR A 17 15.33 -21.34 -3.54
CA THR A 17 15.01 -22.21 -2.40
C THR A 17 14.03 -21.51 -1.46
N GLU A 18 13.30 -22.27 -0.64
CA GLU A 18 12.35 -21.68 0.30
C GLU A 18 12.99 -20.62 1.24
N PRO A 19 14.19 -20.86 1.84
CA PRO A 19 14.86 -19.84 2.63
C PRO A 19 15.19 -18.56 1.85
N GLU A 20 15.68 -18.69 0.62
CA GLU A 20 15.98 -17.53 -0.24
C GLU A 20 14.71 -16.77 -0.63
N ARG A 21 13.60 -17.47 -0.88
CA ARG A 21 12.30 -16.85 -1.16
C ARG A 21 11.79 -16.04 0.03
N ARG A 22 12.02 -16.50 1.27
CA ARG A 22 11.69 -15.74 2.48
C ARG A 22 12.51 -14.45 2.60
N GLU A 23 13.74 -14.47 2.09
CA GLU A 23 14.63 -13.31 2.01
C GLU A 23 14.56 -12.54 0.68
N THR A 24 13.54 -12.82 -0.14
CA THR A 24 13.30 -12.14 -1.42
C THR A 24 11.98 -11.37 -1.39
N LEU A 25 12.05 -10.09 -1.76
CA LEU A 25 10.89 -9.20 -1.88
C LEU A 25 10.57 -8.91 -3.34
N ILE A 26 9.35 -9.23 -3.79
CA ILE A 26 8.87 -8.76 -5.10
C ILE A 26 8.13 -7.43 -4.91
N VAL A 27 8.54 -6.41 -5.65
CA VAL A 27 8.01 -5.04 -5.54
C VAL A 27 7.36 -4.62 -6.85
N ALA A 28 6.10 -4.22 -6.79
CA ALA A 28 5.33 -3.72 -7.93
C ALA A 28 4.98 -2.24 -7.80
N GLY A 29 4.95 -1.54 -8.94
CA GLY A 29 4.56 -0.13 -9.01
C GLY A 29 3.05 0.15 -8.87
N THR A 30 2.20 -0.86 -9.03
CA THR A 30 0.72 -0.74 -8.97
C THR A 30 0.10 -1.92 -8.22
N ASN A 31 -1.12 -1.73 -7.70
CA ASN A 31 -1.89 -2.81 -7.07
C ASN A 31 -2.31 -3.89 -8.07
N GLU A 32 -2.56 -3.51 -9.33
CA GLU A 32 -2.88 -4.44 -10.41
C GLU A 32 -1.70 -5.37 -10.71
N ALA A 33 -0.51 -4.82 -10.93
CA ALA A 33 0.70 -5.62 -11.14
C ALA A 33 1.02 -6.51 -9.93
N ARG A 34 0.81 -6.01 -8.70
CA ARG A 34 0.94 -6.83 -7.48
C ARG A 34 0.01 -8.05 -7.53
N ARG A 35 -1.28 -7.85 -7.84
CA ARG A 35 -2.28 -8.92 -7.91
C ARG A 35 -1.94 -9.94 -9.00
N GLU A 36 -1.53 -9.45 -10.17
CA GLU A 36 -1.12 -10.31 -11.29
C GLU A 36 0.10 -11.18 -10.94
N ILE A 37 1.15 -10.57 -10.37
CA ILE A 37 2.35 -11.30 -9.94
C ILE A 37 2.00 -12.33 -8.85
N ASN A 38 1.19 -11.95 -7.85
CA ASN A 38 0.75 -12.89 -6.81
C ASN A 38 0.06 -14.13 -7.41
N ARG A 39 -0.83 -13.93 -8.39
CA ARG A 39 -1.51 -15.03 -9.08
C ARG A 39 -0.50 -15.92 -9.80
N MET A 40 0.39 -15.33 -10.61
CA MET A 40 1.40 -16.09 -11.36
C MET A 40 2.36 -16.87 -10.45
N VAL A 41 2.76 -16.30 -9.31
CA VAL A 41 3.58 -17.02 -8.32
C VAL A 41 2.84 -18.22 -7.75
N ARG A 42 1.56 -18.08 -7.38
CA ARG A 42 0.75 -19.21 -6.88
C ARG A 42 0.61 -20.32 -7.91
N GLU A 43 0.33 -19.96 -9.15
CA GLU A 43 0.24 -20.91 -10.27
C GLU A 43 1.59 -21.63 -10.46
N SER A 44 2.70 -20.90 -10.46
CA SER A 44 4.03 -21.46 -10.71
C SER A 44 4.57 -22.29 -9.53
N LEU A 45 4.08 -22.05 -8.31
CA LEU A 45 4.36 -22.87 -7.12
C LEU A 45 3.39 -24.04 -6.97
N ASP A 46 2.49 -24.25 -7.94
CA ASP A 46 1.52 -25.33 -7.95
C ASP A 46 0.66 -25.34 -6.66
N LEU A 47 0.21 -24.14 -6.27
CA LEU A 47 -0.66 -23.93 -5.10
C LEU A 47 -2.13 -23.71 -5.49
N THR A 48 -2.39 -23.31 -6.73
CA THR A 48 -3.74 -23.07 -7.25
C THR A 48 -4.53 -24.38 -7.36
N GLY A 49 -5.78 -24.39 -6.91
CA GLY A 49 -6.68 -25.56 -6.94
C GLY A 49 -6.44 -26.60 -5.84
N LYS A 50 -5.47 -26.38 -4.95
CA LYS A 50 -5.13 -27.31 -3.84
C LYS A 50 -5.64 -26.87 -2.48
N GLY A 51 -6.26 -25.69 -2.44
CA GLY A 51 -6.71 -25.04 -1.23
C GLY A 51 -8.21 -25.14 -1.04
N ARG A 52 -8.72 -24.25 -0.19
CA ARG A 52 -10.15 -24.07 0.05
C ARG A 52 -10.50 -22.60 -0.11
N GLU A 53 -11.70 -22.32 -0.61
CA GLU A 53 -12.18 -20.95 -0.72
C GLU A 53 -12.64 -20.39 0.63
N PHE A 54 -12.23 -19.16 0.91
CA PHE A 54 -12.64 -18.38 2.07
C PHE A 54 -13.10 -17.00 1.64
N GLU A 55 -14.04 -16.44 2.40
CA GLU A 55 -14.35 -15.02 2.30
C GLU A 55 -13.20 -14.20 2.88
N THR A 56 -12.71 -13.25 2.11
CA THR A 56 -11.62 -12.35 2.47
C THR A 56 -12.06 -10.90 2.22
N LEU A 57 -11.46 -9.98 2.96
CA LEU A 57 -11.76 -8.56 2.88
C LEU A 57 -10.56 -7.83 2.29
N THR A 58 -10.66 -7.31 1.08
CA THR A 58 -9.61 -6.50 0.47
C THR A 58 -9.91 -5.02 0.66
N ARG A 59 -8.95 -4.25 1.21
CA ARG A 59 -9.19 -2.84 1.58
C ARG A 59 -9.48 -1.95 0.37
N VAL A 60 -10.44 -1.03 0.52
CA VAL A 60 -10.76 0.01 -0.46
C VAL A 60 -10.27 1.37 0.04
N ASP A 61 -9.40 2.00 -0.74
CA ASP A 61 -8.84 3.32 -0.43
C ASP A 61 -9.77 4.44 -0.93
N LEU A 62 -10.81 4.72 -0.15
CA LEU A 62 -11.64 5.90 -0.36
C LEU A 62 -10.99 7.16 0.24
N THR A 63 -10.99 8.25 -0.52
CA THR A 63 -10.64 9.59 -0.04
C THR A 63 -11.61 10.06 1.05
N GLN A 64 -11.22 11.06 1.85
CA GLN A 64 -12.11 11.61 2.88
C GLN A 64 -13.44 12.14 2.30
N ALA A 65 -13.39 12.73 1.09
CA ALA A 65 -14.57 13.21 0.39
C ALA A 65 -15.47 12.04 -0.05
N GLN A 66 -14.89 11.01 -0.68
CA GLN A 66 -15.62 9.81 -1.09
C GLN A 66 -16.25 9.09 0.09
N ARG A 67 -15.55 8.97 1.23
CA ARG A 67 -16.11 8.36 2.45
C ARG A 67 -17.35 9.07 2.96
N ARG A 68 -17.54 10.35 2.67
CA ARG A 68 -18.72 11.13 3.07
C ARG A 68 -19.85 11.10 2.03
N PHE A 69 -19.64 10.44 0.90
CA PHE A 69 -20.53 10.45 -0.26
C PHE A 69 -21.04 9.04 -0.57
N ALA A 70 -22.32 8.79 -0.30
CA ALA A 70 -22.96 7.47 -0.39
C ALA A 70 -22.79 6.80 -1.76
N PRO A 71 -22.85 7.51 -2.91
CA PRO A 71 -22.59 6.89 -4.22
C PRO A 71 -21.17 6.35 -4.43
N SER A 72 -20.21 6.68 -3.54
CA SER A 72 -18.87 6.08 -3.57
C SER A 72 -18.85 4.64 -3.07
N TYR A 73 -19.94 4.18 -2.45
CA TYR A 73 -20.08 2.84 -1.89
C TYR A 73 -20.91 1.99 -2.85
N GLN A 74 -20.32 0.91 -3.34
CA GLN A 74 -20.99 -0.01 -4.26
C GLN A 74 -21.71 -1.11 -3.48
N PRO A 75 -22.86 -1.60 -4.00
CA PRO A 75 -23.50 -2.81 -3.48
C PRO A 75 -22.52 -3.96 -3.33
N GLY A 76 -22.61 -4.68 -2.22
CA GLY A 76 -21.72 -5.80 -1.89
C GLY A 76 -20.42 -5.43 -1.17
N MET A 77 -20.03 -4.15 -1.12
CA MET A 77 -18.92 -3.70 -0.27
C MET A 77 -19.21 -3.99 1.21
N VAL A 78 -18.17 -4.15 2.01
CA VAL A 78 -18.26 -4.35 3.46
C VAL A 78 -17.70 -3.14 4.18
N ILE A 79 -18.45 -2.66 5.18
CA ILE A 79 -18.08 -1.56 6.05
C ILE A 79 -17.82 -2.09 7.44
N GLN A 80 -16.76 -1.58 8.06
CA GLN A 80 -16.41 -1.86 9.43
C GLN A 80 -16.13 -0.54 10.16
N PRO A 81 -16.97 -0.15 11.14
CA PRO A 81 -16.77 1.08 11.91
C PRO A 81 -15.56 0.97 12.82
N GLU A 82 -14.75 2.03 12.89
CA GLU A 82 -13.61 2.10 13.82
C GLU A 82 -14.02 2.61 15.22
N LYS A 83 -15.27 3.01 15.38
CA LYS A 83 -15.91 3.39 16.65
C LYS A 83 -17.41 3.11 16.63
N ASP A 84 -18.04 3.19 17.80
CA ASP A 84 -19.49 3.05 17.92
C ASP A 84 -20.23 4.28 17.39
N TYR A 85 -21.33 4.04 16.68
CA TYR A 85 -22.28 5.03 16.21
C TYR A 85 -23.69 4.66 16.67
N GLN A 86 -23.98 4.91 17.95
CA GLN A 86 -25.25 4.53 18.59
C GLN A 86 -26.49 5.02 17.82
N LYS A 87 -26.50 6.30 17.40
CA LYS A 87 -27.61 6.88 16.60
C LYS A 87 -27.81 6.23 15.23
N ALA A 88 -26.77 5.60 14.69
CA ALA A 88 -26.79 4.89 13.43
C ALA A 88 -26.87 3.35 13.64
N GLY A 89 -26.95 2.90 14.89
CA GLY A 89 -26.94 1.49 15.26
C GLY A 89 -25.67 0.74 14.86
N LEU A 90 -24.54 1.41 14.61
CA LEU A 90 -23.30 0.73 14.21
C LEU A 90 -22.39 0.50 15.41
N THR A 91 -21.84 -0.70 15.50
CA THR A 91 -20.92 -1.12 16.56
C THR A 91 -19.50 -1.17 16.01
N ARG A 92 -18.53 -0.74 16.82
CA ARG A 92 -17.11 -0.79 16.50
C ARG A 92 -16.69 -2.22 16.16
N GLY A 93 -15.96 -2.38 15.05
CA GLY A 93 -15.37 -3.66 14.64
C GLY A 93 -16.34 -4.65 14.01
N GLU A 94 -17.65 -4.46 14.16
CA GLU A 94 -18.64 -5.29 13.47
C GLU A 94 -18.72 -4.97 11.97
N THR A 95 -19.09 -5.97 11.17
CA THR A 95 -19.14 -5.86 9.71
C THR A 95 -20.56 -5.67 9.21
N TYR A 96 -20.72 -4.80 8.23
CA TYR A 96 -22.00 -4.46 7.62
C TYR A 96 -21.85 -4.47 6.10
N ARG A 97 -22.75 -5.16 5.39
CA ARG A 97 -22.71 -5.22 3.92
C ARG A 97 -23.51 -4.07 3.32
N VAL A 98 -22.95 -3.36 2.34
CA VAL A 98 -23.65 -2.32 1.59
C VAL A 98 -24.69 -3.00 0.69
N LYS A 99 -25.97 -2.67 0.88
CA LYS A 99 -27.05 -3.11 0.01
C LYS A 99 -27.19 -2.15 -1.17
N GLU A 100 -27.33 -0.86 -0.88
CA GLU A 100 -27.52 0.18 -1.88
C GLU A 100 -27.22 1.58 -1.32
N ALA A 101 -26.93 2.52 -2.23
CA ALA A 101 -26.87 3.94 -1.94
C ALA A 101 -28.12 4.63 -2.50
N LEU A 102 -28.81 5.40 -1.65
CA LEU A 102 -30.07 6.06 -1.96
C LEU A 102 -29.89 7.58 -2.15
N PRO A 103 -30.85 8.27 -2.80
CA PRO A 103 -30.92 9.73 -2.83
C PRO A 103 -30.85 10.36 -1.43
N GLY A 104 -30.36 11.61 -1.35
CA GLY A 104 -30.19 12.30 -0.06
C GLY A 104 -28.95 11.87 0.74
N ASN A 105 -27.99 11.19 0.09
CA ASN A 105 -26.75 10.70 0.70
C ASN A 105 -27.03 9.69 1.83
N ALA A 106 -27.94 8.76 1.58
CA ALA A 106 -28.27 7.67 2.49
C ALA A 106 -27.66 6.36 1.99
N LEU A 107 -27.17 5.54 2.92
CA LEU A 107 -26.53 4.26 2.64
C LEU A 107 -27.25 3.17 3.43
N VAL A 108 -27.81 2.19 2.73
CA VAL A 108 -28.50 1.06 3.34
C VAL A 108 -27.49 -0.05 3.57
N LEU A 109 -27.36 -0.47 4.82
CA LEU A 109 -26.44 -1.47 5.29
C LEU A 109 -27.21 -2.68 5.82
N GLN A 110 -26.73 -3.88 5.52
CA GLN A 110 -27.23 -5.13 6.04
C GLN A 110 -26.30 -5.67 7.13
N ARG A 111 -26.87 -6.09 8.26
CA ARG A 111 -26.17 -6.77 9.36
C ARG A 111 -26.04 -8.27 9.10
N GLN A 112 -25.25 -8.95 9.92
CA GLN A 112 -25.11 -10.41 9.86
C GLN A 112 -26.42 -11.15 10.16
N ASP A 113 -27.30 -10.58 10.99
CA ASP A 113 -28.64 -11.13 11.30
C ASP A 113 -29.67 -10.93 10.18
N GLY A 114 -29.27 -10.32 9.05
CA GLY A 114 -30.12 -10.04 7.91
C GLY A 114 -30.91 -8.72 8.00
N THR A 115 -30.96 -8.09 9.18
CA THR A 115 -31.64 -6.79 9.35
C THR A 115 -30.88 -5.67 8.64
N THR A 116 -31.60 -4.61 8.29
CA THR A 116 -31.02 -3.44 7.61
C THR A 116 -31.03 -2.21 8.48
N THR A 117 -30.03 -1.35 8.32
CA THR A 117 -29.98 -0.02 8.90
C THR A 117 -29.56 1.01 7.84
N THR A 118 -30.09 2.22 7.94
CA THR A 118 -29.80 3.30 6.99
C THR A 118 -28.99 4.37 7.69
N ILE A 119 -27.85 4.73 7.09
CA ILE A 119 -26.94 5.73 7.65
C ILE A 119 -26.69 6.86 6.65
N ASN A 120 -26.27 8.02 7.16
CA ASN A 120 -25.69 9.06 6.31
C ASN A 120 -24.16 9.06 6.52
N PRO A 121 -23.33 8.74 5.51
CA PRO A 121 -21.88 8.64 5.65
C PRO A 121 -21.20 9.98 6.01
N ARG A 122 -21.89 11.14 5.91
CA ARG A 122 -21.38 12.41 6.47
C ARG A 122 -21.30 12.39 7.99
N LYS A 123 -22.19 11.65 8.65
CA LYS A 123 -22.27 11.54 10.12
C LYS A 123 -21.43 10.36 10.65
N ALA A 124 -21.19 9.34 9.82
CA ALA A 124 -20.36 8.18 10.13
C ALA A 124 -19.03 8.22 9.34
N THR A 125 -18.04 8.96 9.85
CA THR A 125 -16.82 9.29 9.09
C THR A 125 -15.63 8.35 9.28
N GLN A 126 -15.62 7.54 10.35
CA GLN A 126 -14.55 6.59 10.68
C GLN A 126 -14.98 5.17 10.30
N LEU A 127 -15.14 4.98 9.00
CA LEU A 127 -15.49 3.71 8.39
C LEU A 127 -14.29 3.18 7.61
N SER A 128 -13.90 1.94 7.89
CA SER A 128 -13.08 1.15 6.97
C SER A 128 -13.98 0.45 5.97
N VAL A 129 -13.56 0.41 4.71
CA VAL A 129 -14.34 -0.11 3.58
C VAL A 129 -13.52 -1.18 2.87
N TYR A 130 -14.19 -2.27 2.50
CA TYR A 130 -13.57 -3.44 1.90
C TYR A 130 -14.42 -3.97 0.74
N HIS A 131 -13.75 -4.58 -0.24
CA HIS A 131 -14.38 -5.54 -1.14
C HIS A 131 -14.43 -6.90 -0.43
N LEU A 132 -15.59 -7.55 -0.46
CA LEU A 132 -15.72 -8.95 -0.08
C LEU A 132 -15.35 -9.81 -1.29
N GLU A 133 -14.26 -10.55 -1.17
CA GLU A 133 -13.72 -11.40 -2.22
C GLU A 133 -13.68 -12.85 -1.74
N ARG A 134 -13.87 -13.82 -2.65
CA ARG A 134 -13.54 -15.22 -2.37
C ARG A 134 -12.11 -15.48 -2.81
N ALA A 135 -11.29 -15.93 -1.87
CA ALA A 135 -9.91 -16.29 -2.13
C ALA A 135 -9.69 -17.73 -1.72
N GLU A 136 -9.10 -18.51 -2.62
CA GLU A 136 -8.56 -19.81 -2.30
C GLU A 136 -7.30 -19.67 -1.44
N LEU A 137 -7.23 -20.37 -0.31
CA LEU A 137 -6.04 -20.48 0.52
C LEU A 137 -5.56 -21.93 0.55
N SER A 138 -4.32 -22.13 0.13
CA SER A 138 -3.64 -23.43 0.09
C SER A 138 -2.56 -23.50 1.17
N ILE A 139 -2.27 -24.70 1.69
CA ILE A 139 -1.14 -24.89 2.61
C ILE A 139 0.14 -24.50 1.87
N GLY A 140 0.96 -23.66 2.50
CA GLY A 140 2.14 -23.05 1.89
C GLY A 140 1.92 -21.64 1.33
N ASP A 141 0.67 -21.16 1.23
CA ASP A 141 0.42 -19.80 0.75
C ASP A 141 1.05 -18.75 1.66
N THR A 142 1.67 -17.73 1.06
CA THR A 142 2.10 -16.54 1.79
C THR A 142 1.02 -15.46 1.71
N VAL A 143 0.51 -15.05 2.87
CA VAL A 143 -0.55 -14.05 3.03
C VAL A 143 -0.08 -12.88 3.89
N ARG A 144 -0.79 -11.75 3.79
CA ARG A 144 -0.55 -10.54 4.57
C ARG A 144 -1.82 -10.15 5.30
N ILE A 145 -1.67 -9.83 6.59
CA ILE A 145 -2.72 -9.20 7.38
C ILE A 145 -2.95 -7.78 6.87
N ASN A 146 -4.19 -7.41 6.56
CA ASN A 146 -4.51 -6.06 6.05
C ASN A 146 -5.28 -5.18 7.06
N ARG A 147 -5.47 -5.65 8.29
CA ARG A 147 -6.08 -4.90 9.39
C ARG A 147 -5.44 -5.27 10.72
N ASN A 148 -5.23 -4.27 11.60
CA ASN A 148 -4.77 -4.53 12.95
C ASN A 148 -5.83 -5.29 13.76
N ASP A 149 -5.40 -6.30 14.50
CA ASP A 149 -6.19 -6.98 15.54
C ASP A 149 -5.32 -7.16 16.78
N PRO A 150 -5.33 -6.17 17.70
CA PRO A 150 -4.53 -6.20 18.92
C PRO A 150 -4.89 -7.38 19.83
N GLY A 151 -6.13 -7.90 19.76
CA GLY A 151 -6.55 -9.03 20.58
C GLY A 151 -5.87 -10.35 20.17
N ARG A 152 -5.30 -10.40 18.97
CA ARG A 152 -4.56 -11.54 18.42
C ARG A 152 -3.09 -11.24 18.13
N ASP A 153 -2.60 -10.09 18.60
CA ASP A 153 -1.26 -9.57 18.27
C ASP A 153 -0.97 -9.53 16.76
N LEU A 154 -1.97 -9.12 15.98
CA LEU A 154 -1.87 -8.98 14.53
C LEU A 154 -1.76 -7.53 14.12
N THR A 155 -0.75 -7.22 13.32
CA THR A 155 -0.51 -5.89 12.76
C THR A 155 -0.71 -5.90 11.24
N ASN A 156 -1.34 -4.85 10.71
CA ASN A 156 -1.44 -4.63 9.28
C ASN A 156 -0.04 -4.58 8.65
N GLY A 157 0.21 -5.50 7.72
CA GLY A 157 1.52 -5.69 7.11
C GLY A 157 2.20 -7.00 7.51
N ASP A 158 1.78 -7.62 8.61
CA ASP A 158 2.32 -8.92 9.04
C ASP A 158 2.18 -9.95 7.92
N ARG A 159 3.29 -10.63 7.60
CA ARG A 159 3.34 -11.70 6.61
C ARG A 159 3.33 -13.04 7.30
N MET A 160 2.38 -13.86 6.90
CA MET A 160 2.14 -15.18 7.45
C MET A 160 2.16 -16.22 6.33
N ARG A 161 2.51 -17.45 6.68
CA ARG A 161 2.35 -18.64 5.86
C ARG A 161 1.13 -19.41 6.34
N VAL A 162 0.30 -19.87 5.40
CA VAL A 162 -0.79 -20.81 5.68
C VAL A 162 -0.18 -22.16 6.02
N ALA A 163 -0.26 -22.55 7.28
CA ALA A 163 0.30 -23.81 7.80
C ALA A 163 -0.74 -24.94 7.78
N GLY A 164 -2.03 -24.60 7.81
CA GLY A 164 -3.10 -25.59 7.83
C GLY A 164 -4.47 -24.96 7.66
N VAL A 165 -5.41 -25.77 7.18
CA VAL A 165 -6.81 -25.40 7.00
C VAL A 165 -7.66 -26.54 7.54
N ILE A 166 -8.15 -26.43 8.77
CA ILE A 166 -8.79 -27.53 9.51
C ILE A 166 -10.05 -27.00 10.20
N GLY A 167 -11.16 -27.75 10.12
CA GLY A 167 -12.28 -27.58 11.07
C GLY A 167 -12.91 -26.18 11.20
N GLY A 168 -12.86 -25.35 10.16
CA GLY A 168 -13.38 -23.97 10.23
C GLY A 168 -12.38 -22.94 10.76
N THR A 169 -11.09 -23.28 10.82
CA THR A 169 -10.00 -22.35 11.09
C THR A 169 -8.92 -22.41 10.01
N VAL A 170 -8.22 -21.29 9.83
CA VAL A 170 -6.98 -21.20 9.05
C VAL A 170 -5.83 -20.98 10.03
N LYS A 171 -4.89 -21.92 10.07
CA LYS A 171 -3.68 -21.83 10.86
C LYS A 171 -2.62 -21.05 10.09
N LEU A 172 -2.11 -20.00 10.72
CA LEU A 172 -1.11 -19.09 10.17
C LEU A 172 0.15 -19.13 11.03
N GLU A 173 1.31 -19.14 10.36
CA GLU A 173 2.63 -19.08 10.98
C GLU A 173 3.42 -17.89 10.43
N SER A 174 4.16 -17.18 11.26
CA SER A 174 4.98 -16.05 10.80
C SER A 174 6.00 -16.53 9.76
N VAL A 175 6.19 -15.74 8.70
CA VAL A 175 7.29 -15.98 7.74
C VAL A 175 8.65 -15.76 8.41
N GLU A 176 8.70 -14.88 9.42
CA GLU A 176 9.88 -14.71 10.25
C GLU A 176 10.07 -15.90 11.18
N GLN A 177 11.30 -16.41 11.22
CA GLN A 177 11.69 -17.51 12.10
C GLN A 177 12.65 -17.03 13.19
N ARG A 178 12.53 -17.62 14.37
CA ARG A 178 13.45 -17.49 15.49
C ARG A 178 13.87 -18.89 15.91
N ASP A 179 15.16 -19.16 15.94
CA ASP A 179 15.73 -20.46 16.31
C ASP A 179 15.16 -21.65 15.50
N GLY A 180 14.93 -21.42 14.19
CA GLY A 180 14.39 -22.44 13.27
C GLY A 180 12.89 -22.72 13.41
N ARG A 181 12.16 -21.93 14.20
CA ARG A 181 10.70 -22.03 14.38
C ARG A 181 10.01 -20.72 13.99
N PRO A 182 8.75 -20.75 13.55
CA PRO A 182 8.01 -19.52 13.26
C PRO A 182 7.91 -18.66 14.51
N ALA A 183 8.19 -17.35 14.39
CA ALA A 183 8.20 -16.42 15.52
C ALA A 183 6.82 -16.28 16.18
N ARG A 184 5.74 -16.49 15.42
CA ARG A 184 4.35 -16.44 15.86
C ARG A 184 3.55 -17.51 15.13
N ALA A 185 2.54 -18.08 15.79
CA ALA A 185 1.55 -18.95 15.18
C ALA A 185 0.18 -18.66 15.78
N LEU A 186 -0.87 -18.66 14.96
CA LEU A 186 -2.23 -18.37 15.39
C LEU A 186 -3.26 -19.05 14.48
N GLU A 187 -4.50 -19.13 14.96
CA GLU A 187 -5.62 -19.66 14.21
C GLU A 187 -6.70 -18.60 14.01
N LEU A 188 -7.12 -18.40 12.77
CA LEU A 188 -8.22 -17.51 12.42
C LEU A 188 -9.50 -18.31 12.18
N PRO A 189 -10.60 -18.04 12.91
CA PRO A 189 -11.88 -18.66 12.61
C PRO A 189 -12.44 -18.11 11.30
N VAL A 190 -13.04 -18.98 10.50
CA VAL A 190 -13.57 -18.64 9.17
C VAL A 190 -15.08 -18.35 9.19
N ASN A 191 -15.66 -18.16 10.38
CA ASN A 191 -17.06 -17.77 10.58
C ASN A 191 -17.32 -16.29 10.25
N LYS A 192 -16.27 -15.50 10.07
CA LYS A 192 -16.33 -14.13 9.56
C LYS A 192 -15.30 -13.99 8.43
N PRO A 193 -15.53 -13.07 7.46
CA PRO A 193 -14.56 -12.79 6.41
C PRO A 193 -13.18 -12.43 6.97
N LEU A 194 -12.13 -12.98 6.37
CA LEU A 194 -10.75 -12.86 6.85
C LEU A 194 -10.09 -11.57 6.32
N HIS A 195 -9.36 -10.87 7.18
CA HIS A 195 -8.55 -9.70 6.81
C HIS A 195 -7.19 -10.12 6.22
N LEU A 196 -7.24 -10.88 5.12
CA LEU A 196 -6.08 -11.51 4.47
C LEU A 196 -6.05 -11.22 2.97
N GLU A 197 -4.84 -11.08 2.44
CA GLU A 197 -4.56 -11.06 1.01
C GLU A 197 -3.28 -11.85 0.71
N HIS A 198 -3.17 -12.45 -0.48
CA HIS A 198 -1.91 -13.04 -0.95
C HIS A 198 -0.77 -12.01 -1.00
N ALA A 199 0.44 -12.44 -0.67
CA ALA A 199 1.53 -11.54 -0.32
C ALA A 199 2.92 -11.93 -0.85
N TYR A 200 2.98 -12.56 -2.02
CA TYR A 200 4.25 -12.82 -2.72
C TYR A 200 4.91 -11.54 -3.23
N ALA A 201 4.09 -10.61 -3.71
CA ALA A 201 4.47 -9.27 -4.12
C ALA A 201 3.81 -8.22 -3.22
N SER A 202 4.49 -7.09 -3.08
CA SER A 202 4.00 -5.89 -2.39
C SER A 202 4.15 -4.66 -3.27
N THR A 203 3.35 -3.62 -2.99
CA THR A 203 3.59 -2.33 -3.62
C THR A 203 4.76 -1.63 -2.95
N VAL A 204 5.43 -0.72 -3.66
CA VAL A 204 6.56 0.07 -3.13
C VAL A 204 6.20 0.77 -1.81
N HIS A 205 5.01 1.38 -1.75
CA HIS A 205 4.53 2.06 -0.54
C HIS A 205 4.33 1.08 0.63
N SER A 206 3.69 -0.07 0.37
CA SER A 206 3.48 -1.10 1.42
C SER A 206 4.77 -1.81 1.87
N SER A 207 5.86 -1.63 1.13
CA SER A 207 7.17 -2.22 1.46
C SER A 207 8.09 -1.25 2.18
N GLN A 208 7.63 -0.02 2.47
CA GLN A 208 8.45 0.96 3.14
C GLN A 208 8.83 0.49 4.54
N GLY A 209 10.13 0.52 4.85
CA GLY A 209 10.70 0.01 6.11
C GLY A 209 11.08 -1.46 6.08
N VAL A 210 10.66 -2.23 5.06
CA VAL A 210 11.03 -3.64 4.91
C VAL A 210 12.39 -3.73 4.22
N THR A 211 13.32 -4.49 4.78
CA THR A 211 14.63 -4.79 4.17
C THR A 211 14.73 -6.29 3.96
N LYS A 212 15.18 -6.71 2.77
CA LYS A 212 15.35 -8.11 2.37
C LYS A 212 16.63 -8.29 1.58
N ASP A 213 17.16 -9.51 1.52
CA ASP A 213 18.43 -9.77 0.82
C ASP A 213 18.34 -9.47 -0.65
N ARG A 214 17.26 -9.94 -1.26
CA ARG A 214 16.98 -9.72 -2.67
C ARG A 214 15.70 -8.95 -2.86
N VAL A 215 15.68 -8.06 -3.85
CA VAL A 215 14.48 -7.35 -4.28
C VAL A 215 14.32 -7.49 -5.78
N LEU A 216 13.17 -7.99 -6.22
CA LEU A 216 12.78 -8.09 -7.63
C LEU A 216 11.77 -6.99 -7.93
N ILE A 217 12.12 -6.03 -8.77
CA ILE A 217 11.36 -4.78 -8.94
C ILE A 217 10.71 -4.74 -10.33
N ALA A 218 9.38 -4.71 -10.38
CA ALA A 218 8.63 -4.48 -11.60
C ALA A 218 8.45 -2.98 -11.85
N LEU A 219 9.10 -2.45 -12.89
CA LEU A 219 8.93 -1.08 -13.36
C LEU A 219 8.33 -1.04 -14.77
N ASP A 220 7.43 -0.09 -14.97
CA ASP A 220 6.81 0.14 -16.27
C ASP A 220 7.10 1.58 -16.71
N THR A 221 7.74 1.75 -17.86
CA THR A 221 8.11 3.08 -18.38
C THR A 221 6.87 3.93 -18.69
N LYS A 222 5.75 3.29 -19.03
CA LYS A 222 4.46 3.94 -19.33
C LYS A 222 3.61 4.18 -18.08
N SER A 223 3.87 3.47 -16.98
CA SER A 223 3.14 3.73 -15.72
C SER A 223 3.43 5.13 -15.18
N ARG A 224 2.37 5.82 -14.76
CA ARG A 224 2.46 7.11 -14.06
C ARG A 224 3.03 6.98 -12.66
N THR A 225 3.05 5.79 -12.08
CA THR A 225 3.62 5.57 -10.74
C THR A 225 5.15 5.51 -10.78
N THR A 226 5.74 5.13 -11.93
CA THR A 226 7.19 5.11 -12.13
C THR A 226 7.75 6.53 -12.05
N SER A 227 8.61 6.74 -11.04
CA SER A 227 9.21 8.02 -10.67
C SER A 227 10.46 7.81 -9.83
N MET A 228 11.22 8.87 -9.62
CA MET A 228 12.49 8.84 -8.88
C MET A 228 12.30 8.36 -7.44
N ASN A 229 11.26 8.86 -6.77
CA ASN A 229 10.94 8.49 -5.39
C ASN A 229 10.57 7.01 -5.29
N LEU A 230 9.74 6.51 -6.22
CA LEU A 230 9.34 5.11 -6.26
C LEU A 230 10.55 4.21 -6.49
N TYR A 231 11.38 4.55 -7.46
CA TYR A 231 12.61 3.82 -7.79
C TYR A 231 13.58 3.75 -6.59
N TYR A 232 13.84 4.90 -5.96
CA TYR A 232 14.72 4.99 -4.81
C TYR A 232 14.21 4.15 -3.62
N VAL A 233 12.92 4.24 -3.31
CA VAL A 233 12.31 3.45 -2.23
C VAL A 233 12.38 1.97 -2.55
N ALA A 234 12.22 1.55 -3.80
CA ALA A 234 12.26 0.14 -4.19
C ALA A 234 13.66 -0.47 -4.09
N ILE A 235 14.68 0.19 -4.63
CA ILE A 235 16.06 -0.33 -4.62
C ILE A 235 16.66 -0.33 -3.21
N SER A 236 16.35 0.68 -2.40
CA SER A 236 16.83 0.76 -1.01
C SER A 236 16.29 -0.34 -0.08
N ARG A 237 15.40 -1.22 -0.56
CA ARG A 237 14.93 -2.39 0.20
C ARG A 237 15.91 -3.58 0.14
N ALA A 238 16.82 -3.58 -0.81
CA ALA A 238 17.76 -4.67 -1.00
C ALA A 238 18.98 -4.51 -0.09
N ARG A 239 19.31 -5.56 0.66
CA ARG A 239 20.56 -5.66 1.42
C ARG A 239 21.72 -6.14 0.55
N GLN A 240 21.46 -7.07 -0.37
CA GLN A 240 22.51 -7.71 -1.19
C GLN A 240 22.28 -7.49 -2.69
N GLU A 241 21.05 -7.64 -3.17
CA GLU A 241 20.76 -7.65 -4.60
C GLU A 241 19.43 -6.98 -4.95
N ALA A 242 19.45 -6.08 -5.94
CA ALA A 242 18.25 -5.51 -6.53
C ALA A 242 18.22 -5.79 -8.04
N ARG A 243 17.19 -6.50 -8.52
CA ARG A 243 16.95 -6.74 -9.95
C ARG A 243 15.78 -5.91 -10.43
N VAL A 244 15.98 -5.13 -11.48
CA VAL A 244 14.93 -4.29 -12.08
C VAL A 244 14.47 -4.92 -13.39
N TYR A 245 13.17 -5.16 -13.48
CA TYR A 245 12.50 -5.67 -14.65
C TYR A 245 11.70 -4.53 -15.26
N THR A 246 11.98 -4.22 -16.53
CA THR A 246 11.36 -3.10 -17.25
C THR A 246 10.92 -3.55 -18.63
N ASN A 247 9.89 -2.91 -19.18
CA ASN A 247 9.45 -3.13 -20.55
C ASN A 247 10.39 -2.49 -21.59
N ASN A 248 11.16 -1.45 -21.20
CA ASN A 248 12.14 -0.82 -22.07
C ASN A 248 13.30 -0.25 -21.24
N ARG A 249 14.53 -0.70 -21.49
CA ARG A 249 15.74 -0.22 -20.79
C ARG A 249 16.14 1.20 -21.20
N GLY A 250 15.92 1.59 -22.46
CA GLY A 250 16.27 2.92 -22.98
C GLY A 250 15.34 4.02 -22.47
N GLU A 251 14.05 3.72 -22.31
CA GLU A 251 13.06 4.69 -21.79
C GLU A 251 13.04 4.80 -20.26
N LEU A 252 13.55 3.79 -19.56
CA LEU A 252 13.47 3.71 -18.10
C LEU A 252 14.10 4.93 -17.39
N PRO A 253 15.29 5.45 -17.78
CA PRO A 253 15.85 6.65 -17.15
C PRO A 253 14.91 7.85 -17.22
N ALA A 254 14.27 8.09 -18.38
CA ALA A 254 13.33 9.20 -18.54
C ALA A 254 12.06 8.99 -17.70
N ALA A 255 11.56 7.76 -17.61
CA ALA A 255 10.42 7.43 -16.76
C ALA A 255 10.73 7.61 -15.26
N ILE A 256 11.93 7.21 -14.81
CA ILE A 256 12.39 7.40 -13.43
C ILE A 256 12.65 8.89 -13.15
N ALA A 257 13.17 9.66 -14.11
CA ALA A 257 13.48 11.08 -13.92
C ALA A 257 12.24 11.95 -13.61
N ARG A 258 11.01 11.43 -13.81
CA ARG A 258 9.78 12.11 -13.40
C ARG A 258 9.80 12.40 -11.90
N ARG A 259 9.75 13.69 -11.56
CA ARG A 259 9.59 14.17 -10.19
C ARG A 259 8.14 14.57 -9.94
N PHE A 260 7.56 13.95 -8.93
CA PHE A 260 6.30 14.41 -8.34
C PHE A 260 6.65 15.25 -7.12
N ASP A 261 7.10 16.48 -7.37
CA ASP A 261 7.29 17.44 -6.30
C ASP A 261 5.92 17.73 -5.68
N LYS A 262 5.71 17.27 -4.43
CA LYS A 262 4.56 17.66 -3.62
C LYS A 262 4.70 19.15 -3.30
N THR A 263 4.32 19.98 -4.26
CA THR A 263 4.26 21.42 -4.03
C THR A 263 3.12 21.69 -3.06
N THR A 264 3.43 22.37 -1.96
CA THR A 264 2.41 22.83 -1.02
C THR A 264 1.51 23.85 -1.74
N ALA A 265 0.25 23.98 -1.32
CA ALA A 265 -0.66 24.98 -1.89
C ALA A 265 -0.04 26.40 -1.84
N LEU A 266 0.63 26.74 -0.73
CA LEU A 266 1.42 27.95 -0.57
C LEU A 266 2.62 28.05 -1.53
N GLY A 267 3.29 26.94 -1.83
CA GLY A 267 4.38 26.87 -2.81
C GLY A 267 3.89 27.08 -4.25
N LEU A 268 2.71 26.56 -4.58
CA LEU A 268 2.03 26.82 -5.86
C LEU A 268 1.59 28.28 -5.98
N GLU A 269 1.08 28.88 -4.91
CA GLU A 269 0.67 30.28 -4.86
C GLU A 269 1.88 31.23 -5.01
N ARG A 270 2.97 30.97 -4.29
CA ARG A 270 4.25 31.70 -4.46
C ARG A 270 4.81 31.55 -5.88
N ASN A 271 4.75 30.35 -6.46
CA ASN A 271 5.19 30.12 -7.84
C ASN A 271 4.27 30.79 -8.89
N ARG A 272 2.97 30.94 -8.60
CA ARG A 272 2.03 31.68 -9.45
C ARG A 272 2.28 33.19 -9.37
N ASN A 273 2.50 33.73 -8.18
CA ASN A 273 2.77 35.15 -7.99
C ASN A 273 4.12 35.55 -8.63
N THR A 274 5.18 34.77 -8.40
CA THR A 274 6.49 35.02 -9.04
C THR A 274 6.44 34.91 -10.58
N LYS A 275 5.60 34.04 -11.15
CA LYS A 275 5.37 34.00 -12.62
C LYS A 275 4.57 35.20 -13.13
N ARG A 276 3.57 35.66 -12.38
CA ARG A 276 2.81 36.89 -12.70
C ARG A 276 3.70 38.12 -12.66
N ASP A 277 4.52 38.25 -11.62
CA ASP A 277 5.45 39.38 -11.46
C ASP A 277 6.48 39.41 -12.59
N ARG A 278 7.01 38.25 -12.99
CA ARG A 278 7.91 38.14 -14.16
C ARG A 278 7.25 38.51 -15.49
N GLN A 279 5.99 38.15 -15.71
CA GLN A 279 5.24 38.54 -16.91
C GLN A 279 4.91 40.04 -16.92
N ALA A 280 4.61 40.64 -15.76
CA ALA A 280 4.40 42.07 -15.64
C ALA A 280 5.69 42.87 -15.94
N LEU A 281 6.84 42.40 -15.45
CA LEU A 281 8.16 42.98 -15.74
C LEU A 281 8.53 42.88 -17.24
N GLN A 282 8.15 41.80 -17.93
CA GLN A 282 8.38 41.66 -19.38
C GLN A 282 7.47 42.54 -20.24
N ARG A 283 6.21 42.74 -19.84
CA ARG A 283 5.29 43.65 -20.57
C ARG A 283 5.74 45.11 -20.49
N ASN A 284 6.26 45.54 -19.34
CA ASN A 284 6.74 46.91 -19.16
C ASN A 284 8.10 47.16 -19.85
N GLY A 285 8.91 46.13 -20.07
CA GLY A 285 10.19 46.25 -20.82
C GLY A 285 10.04 46.30 -22.35
N ALA A 286 8.85 46.02 -22.90
CA ALA A 286 8.59 46.10 -24.33
C ALA A 286 8.03 47.47 -24.78
N ALA A 287 7.47 48.26 -23.85
CA ALA A 287 6.94 49.59 -24.14
C ALA A 287 8.01 50.70 -24.03
N ASP A 288 9.01 50.53 -23.16
CA ASP A 288 10.13 51.44 -23.02
C ASP A 288 11.41 50.72 -23.44
N GLY A 289 11.98 51.12 -24.59
CA GLY A 289 13.17 50.51 -25.21
C GLY A 289 14.49 50.66 -24.44
N LYS A 290 14.50 50.42 -23.12
CA LYS A 290 15.71 50.31 -22.29
C LYS A 290 15.85 48.88 -21.78
N ALA A 291 16.98 48.26 -22.10
CA ALA A 291 17.35 46.95 -21.58
C ALA A 291 17.41 46.98 -20.04
N ILE A 292 16.40 46.39 -19.39
CA ILE A 292 16.39 46.20 -17.94
C ILE A 292 17.26 44.98 -17.62
N LYS A 293 18.44 45.22 -17.01
CA LYS A 293 19.23 44.14 -16.40
C LYS A 293 18.38 43.45 -15.33
N PRO A 294 18.28 42.10 -15.32
CA PRO A 294 17.55 41.42 -14.28
C PRO A 294 18.22 41.67 -12.91
N PRO A 295 17.44 41.86 -11.83
CA PRO A 295 18.02 41.98 -10.50
C PRO A 295 18.71 40.67 -10.14
N ALA A 296 19.90 40.78 -9.55
CA ALA A 296 20.66 39.64 -9.04
C ALA A 296 19.82 38.90 -7.99
N HIS A 297 19.37 37.69 -8.33
CA HIS A 297 18.83 36.76 -7.33
C HIS A 297 19.97 36.39 -6.38
N LYS A 298 20.00 36.99 -5.18
CA LYS A 298 20.62 36.33 -4.03
C LYS A 298 19.74 35.14 -3.67
N SER A 299 20.20 33.95 -4.06
CA SER A 299 19.72 32.70 -3.49
C SER A 299 19.93 32.78 -1.97
N PRO A 300 18.92 32.49 -1.12
CA PRO A 300 19.22 32.23 0.28
C PRO A 300 20.01 30.92 0.34
N GLU A 301 21.31 31.03 0.66
CA GLU A 301 22.10 29.92 1.13
C GLU A 301 21.39 29.29 2.33
N LEU A 302 20.83 28.10 2.15
CA LEU A 302 20.52 27.21 3.26
C LEU A 302 21.83 26.58 3.75
N THR A 303 22.67 27.36 4.43
CA THR A 303 23.77 26.85 5.23
C THR A 303 23.22 26.23 6.52
N LYS A 304 22.65 25.02 6.41
CA LYS A 304 22.51 24.16 7.59
C LYS A 304 23.86 23.49 7.83
N LYS A 305 24.65 24.05 8.76
CA LYS A 305 25.77 23.33 9.38
C LYS A 305 25.24 22.01 9.97
N PRO A 306 25.92 20.86 9.78
CA PRO A 306 25.58 19.65 10.53
C PRO A 306 25.84 19.89 12.04
N PRO A 307 25.00 19.37 12.94
CA PRO A 307 25.30 19.42 14.36
C PRO A 307 26.50 18.54 14.67
N THR A 308 27.44 19.09 15.43
CA THR A 308 28.63 18.41 16.00
C THR A 308 28.20 17.20 16.85
N PRO A 309 28.94 16.07 16.83
CA PRO A 309 28.62 14.91 17.67
C PRO A 309 28.75 15.29 19.15
N ARG A 310 27.68 15.10 19.94
CA ARG A 310 27.79 15.09 21.40
C ARG A 310 28.34 13.74 21.83
N GLN A 311 29.44 13.75 22.58
CA GLN A 311 30.03 12.58 23.22
C GLN A 311 29.00 11.82 24.09
N PRO A 312 29.06 10.48 24.15
CA PRO A 312 28.16 9.70 24.98
C PRO A 312 28.41 9.96 26.46
N ARG A 313 27.37 10.41 27.17
CA ARG A 313 27.32 10.36 28.63
C ARG A 313 27.20 8.89 29.05
N GLN A 314 28.21 8.38 29.74
CA GLN A 314 28.12 7.16 30.53
C GLN A 314 26.94 7.31 31.51
N TYR A 315 25.97 6.41 31.43
CA TYR A 315 25.04 6.16 32.53
C TYR A 315 25.31 4.75 33.08
N GLY A 316 25.47 4.71 34.39
CA GLY A 316 26.03 3.61 35.15
C GLY A 316 25.14 2.37 35.22
N ARG A 317 25.83 1.28 35.59
CA ARG A 317 25.26 0.06 36.14
C ARG A 317 24.38 0.37 37.34
N PHE A 318 23.23 -0.28 37.42
CA PHE A 318 22.69 -0.74 38.69
C PHE A 318 22.38 -2.23 38.60
N GLN A 319 22.69 -2.92 39.71
CA GLN A 319 22.50 -4.33 39.97
C GLN A 319 21.02 -4.72 39.99
#